data_AF-A0ABD5V3W9-F1
#
_entry.id   AF-A0ABD5V3W9-F1
#
_cell.length_a   1.000
_cell.length_b   1.000
_cell.length_c   1.000
_cell.angle_alpha   90.00
_cell.angle_beta   90.00
_cell.angle_gamma   90.00
#
_symmetry.space_group_name_H-M   'P 1'
#
loop_
_entity.id
_entity.type
_entity.pdbx_description
1 polymer ?
#
loop_
_entity_poly.entity_id
_entity_poly.type
_entity_poly.pdbx_seq_one_letter_code
_entity_poly.pdbx_strand_id
1 'polypeptide(L)'
;MLGDAIEYPARGEDALTTVLVGGLLPVLATLIGLVGLALSVLLVGFAILPLALVPGLALFGYYVAVLRSTVAGDPDPPRFRNWKRLLVDGLRFVAVSVVYAVPFVLLVGTFVAVVAASEAAVGDPAAETVAAVGAAVTALLAAGSLLAYAYFQPLALANLAREDRLGAAFDLGTLRTVGLTKTYAVAWLLAAVVWLVGGAIEGTLWIVLVGLFVGFYADVVRYYLYGRGLRRALGIDSDPEPATAPDRDPRDAEPTRSGDPTASSRPATERPAEPIERGTIPRIEEPAEFATRTGRRDRERGWPDWETDG
;
A
#
# COMPACT_ATOMS: atom_id res chain seq x y z
N MET A 1 12.76 -0.31 -2.51
CA MET A 1 11.52 -0.42 -1.70
C MET A 1 10.87 0.93 -1.49
N LEU A 2 11.58 1.90 -0.88
CA LEU A 2 10.99 3.21 -0.57
C LEU A 2 10.69 4.05 -1.83
N GLY A 3 11.57 4.04 -2.85
CA GLY A 3 11.33 4.72 -4.12
C GLY A 3 10.01 4.29 -4.79
N ASP A 4 9.89 2.99 -5.07
CA ASP A 4 8.65 2.44 -5.64
C ASP A 4 7.40 2.72 -4.79
N ALA A 5 7.56 2.82 -3.46
CA ALA A 5 6.46 3.09 -2.54
C ALA A 5 5.99 4.54 -2.63
N ILE A 6 6.92 5.50 -2.74
CA ILE A 6 6.60 6.91 -2.94
C ILE A 6 5.97 7.10 -4.32
N GLU A 7 6.46 6.44 -5.37
CA GLU A 7 5.87 6.58 -6.70
C GLU A 7 4.49 5.91 -6.84
N TYR A 8 4.18 4.93 -5.99
CA TYR A 8 2.99 4.09 -6.11
C TYR A 8 1.66 4.87 -6.20
N PRO A 9 1.34 5.86 -5.35
CA PRO A 9 0.07 6.58 -5.43
C PRO A 9 -0.06 7.44 -6.70
N ALA A 10 1.07 7.77 -7.35
CA ALA A 10 1.13 8.60 -8.55
C ALA A 10 1.24 7.78 -9.85
N ARG A 11 1.20 6.46 -9.78
CA ARG A 11 1.35 5.58 -10.93
C ARG A 11 0.01 5.36 -11.65
N GLY A 12 0.06 5.22 -12.97
CA GLY A 12 -1.10 4.91 -13.83
C GLY A 12 -1.87 6.14 -14.32
N GLU A 13 -2.72 5.92 -15.33
CA GLU A 13 -3.49 7.00 -16.01
C GLU A 13 -4.52 7.67 -15.08
N ASP A 14 -5.00 6.94 -14.07
CA ASP A 14 -5.99 7.43 -13.09
C ASP A 14 -5.37 7.99 -11.81
N ALA A 15 -4.04 8.17 -11.76
CA ALA A 15 -3.33 8.64 -10.56
C ALA A 15 -3.91 9.95 -10.01
N LEU A 16 -4.16 10.93 -10.89
CA LEU A 16 -4.73 12.22 -10.50
C LEU A 16 -6.11 12.05 -9.86
N THR A 17 -7.00 11.27 -10.49
CA THR A 17 -8.35 11.00 -9.97
C THR A 17 -8.29 10.30 -8.62
N THR A 18 -7.39 9.34 -8.47
CA THR A 18 -7.22 8.59 -7.23
C THR A 18 -6.71 9.46 -6.09
N VAL A 19 -5.70 10.30 -6.34
CA VAL A 19 -5.18 11.24 -5.33
C VAL A 19 -6.21 12.32 -5.01
N LEU A 20 -6.93 12.82 -6.02
CA LEU A 20 -7.94 13.86 -5.85
C LEU A 20 -9.13 13.35 -5.03
N VAL A 21 -9.74 12.23 -5.43
CA VAL A 21 -10.88 11.62 -4.73
C VAL A 21 -10.44 11.15 -3.34
N GLY A 22 -9.29 10.48 -3.27
CA GLY A 22 -8.73 9.94 -2.04
C GLY A 22 -8.38 11.03 -1.02
N GLY A 23 -7.85 12.17 -1.46
CA GLY A 23 -7.57 13.33 -0.60
C GLY A 23 -8.82 14.15 -0.25
N LEU A 24 -9.85 14.18 -1.10
CA LEU A 24 -11.11 14.88 -0.82
C LEU A 24 -11.98 14.12 0.19
N LEU A 25 -11.92 12.79 0.22
CA LEU A 25 -12.66 11.95 1.18
C LEU A 25 -12.40 12.30 2.66
N PRO A 26 -11.14 12.38 3.13
CA PRO A 26 -10.87 12.78 4.50
C PRO A 26 -11.26 14.25 4.74
N VAL A 27 -11.16 15.13 3.73
CA VAL A 27 -11.63 16.53 3.85
C VAL A 27 -13.11 16.52 4.15
N LEU A 28 -13.88 15.81 3.32
CA LEU A 28 -15.33 15.68 3.48
C LEU A 28 -15.70 15.07 4.83
N ALA A 29 -15.02 13.99 5.25
CA ALA A 29 -15.24 13.36 6.53
C ALA A 29 -14.99 14.34 7.69
N THR A 30 -13.89 15.09 7.63
CA THR A 30 -13.51 16.08 8.64
C THR A 30 -14.51 17.23 8.70
N LEU A 31 -14.93 17.77 7.55
CA LEU A 31 -15.91 18.86 7.51
C LEU A 31 -17.27 18.43 8.05
N ILE A 32 -17.79 17.27 7.64
CA ILE A 32 -19.06 16.74 8.16
C ILE A 32 -18.94 16.48 9.67
N GLY A 33 -17.80 15.93 10.12
CA GLY A 33 -17.52 15.71 11.54
C GLY A 33 -17.49 17.01 12.35
N LEU A 34 -16.80 18.05 11.87
CA LEU A 34 -16.76 19.36 12.50
C LEU A 34 -18.12 20.03 12.56
N VAL A 35 -18.90 19.96 11.48
CA VAL A 35 -20.28 20.49 11.46
C VAL A 35 -21.17 19.73 12.44
N GLY A 36 -21.10 18.40 12.44
CA GLY A 36 -21.87 17.57 13.39
C GLY A 36 -21.46 17.83 14.84
N LEU A 37 -20.18 18.05 15.11
CA LEU A 37 -19.67 18.41 16.44
C LEU A 37 -20.10 19.82 16.85
N ALA A 38 -20.02 20.82 15.96
CA ALA A 38 -20.48 22.17 16.25
C ALA A 38 -21.99 22.21 16.55
N LEU A 39 -22.78 21.43 15.80
CA LEU A 39 -24.22 21.33 15.98
C LEU A 39 -24.63 20.39 17.13
N SER A 40 -23.69 19.64 17.74
CA SER A 40 -24.03 18.73 18.84
C SER A 40 -24.44 19.50 20.10
N VAL A 41 -23.96 20.74 20.25
CA VAL A 41 -24.39 21.70 21.30
C VAL A 41 -25.89 21.98 21.20
N LEU A 42 -26.46 21.90 19.99
CA LEU A 42 -27.88 22.10 19.73
C LEU A 42 -28.69 20.79 19.76
N LEU A 43 -28.09 19.68 20.20
CA LEU A 43 -28.64 18.30 20.16
C LEU A 43 -28.94 17.74 18.75
N VAL A 44 -28.89 18.57 17.70
CA VAL A 44 -29.12 18.15 16.29
C VAL A 44 -27.88 17.50 15.67
N GLY A 45 -26.68 17.89 16.12
CA GLY A 45 -25.42 17.40 15.55
C GLY A 45 -25.18 15.90 15.69
N PHE A 46 -25.79 15.25 16.69
CA PHE A 46 -25.74 13.78 16.85
C PHE A 46 -26.36 13.04 15.66
N ALA A 47 -27.32 13.63 14.95
CA ALA A 47 -27.90 13.03 13.75
C ALA A 47 -26.96 13.11 12.52
N ILE A 48 -26.02 14.07 12.52
CA ILE A 48 -25.11 14.33 11.40
C ILE A 48 -23.81 13.54 11.52
N LEU A 49 -23.32 13.31 12.74
CA LEU A 49 -22.09 12.55 13.00
C LEU A 49 -22.01 11.21 12.25
N PRO A 50 -23.07 10.36 12.23
CA PRO A 50 -23.09 9.12 11.47
C PRO A 50 -22.81 9.29 9.98
N LEU A 51 -23.13 10.44 9.38
CA LEU A 51 -22.89 10.70 7.96
C LEU A 51 -21.39 10.86 7.67
N ALA A 52 -20.59 11.36 8.62
CA ALA A 52 -19.14 11.46 8.49
C ALA A 52 -18.46 10.08 8.42
N LEU A 53 -19.12 9.02 8.91
CA LEU A 53 -18.56 7.67 8.87
C LEU A 53 -18.51 7.12 7.45
N VAL A 54 -19.40 7.55 6.55
CA VAL A 54 -19.45 7.03 5.17
C VAL A 54 -18.15 7.31 4.39
N PRO A 55 -17.68 8.57 4.26
CA PRO A 55 -16.42 8.85 3.60
C PRO A 55 -15.22 8.25 4.35
N GLY A 56 -15.25 8.23 5.69
CA GLY A 56 -14.20 7.59 6.49
C GLY A 56 -14.10 6.07 6.26
N LEU A 57 -15.24 5.37 6.20
CA LEU A 57 -15.30 3.94 5.88
C LEU A 57 -14.82 3.67 4.46
N ALA A 58 -15.20 4.50 3.49
CA ALA A 58 -14.72 4.37 2.12
C ALA A 58 -13.20 4.51 2.04
N LEU A 59 -12.62 5.44 2.81
CA LEU A 59 -11.18 5.64 2.92
C LEU A 59 -10.47 4.43 3.55
N PHE A 60 -10.98 3.89 4.66
CA PHE A 60 -10.43 2.66 5.25
C PHE A 60 -10.52 1.46 4.30
N GLY A 61 -11.62 1.34 3.56
CA GLY A 61 -11.77 0.34 2.52
C GLY A 61 -10.78 0.49 1.38
N TYR A 62 -10.43 1.73 1.04
CA TYR A 62 -9.40 2.01 0.05
C TYR A 62 -8.03 1.53 0.51
N TYR A 63 -7.66 1.70 1.79
CA TYR A 63 -6.42 1.15 2.32
C TYR A 63 -6.37 -0.39 2.26
N VAL A 64 -7.49 -1.07 2.50
CA VAL A 64 -7.61 -2.52 2.29
C VAL A 64 -7.46 -2.87 0.80
N ALA A 65 -8.01 -2.06 -0.11
CA ALA A 65 -7.82 -2.25 -1.55
C ALA A 65 -6.35 -2.09 -1.97
N VAL A 66 -5.62 -1.12 -1.39
CA VAL A 66 -4.17 -0.93 -1.62
C VAL A 66 -3.38 -2.13 -1.13
N LEU A 67 -3.72 -2.66 0.05
CA LEU A 67 -3.10 -3.91 0.55
C LEU A 67 -3.35 -5.06 -0.42
N ARG A 68 -4.60 -5.21 -0.91
CA ARG A 68 -5.01 -6.27 -1.83
C ARG A 68 -4.25 -6.18 -3.16
N SER A 69 -4.20 -5.01 -3.79
CA SER A 69 -3.46 -4.79 -5.05
C SER A 69 -1.97 -5.07 -4.87
N THR A 70 -1.37 -4.56 -3.79
CA THR A 70 0.06 -4.71 -3.53
C THR A 70 0.45 -6.17 -3.26
N VAL A 71 -0.35 -6.90 -2.49
CA VAL A 71 -0.09 -8.32 -2.21
C VAL A 71 -0.31 -9.18 -3.46
N ALA A 72 -1.31 -8.86 -4.28
CA ALA A 72 -1.51 -9.49 -5.59
C ALA A 72 -0.41 -9.14 -6.60
N GLY A 73 0.36 -8.09 -6.32
CA GLY A 73 1.47 -7.62 -7.15
C GLY A 73 1.10 -6.75 -8.32
N ASP A 74 -0.07 -6.14 -8.26
CA ASP A 74 -0.49 -5.10 -9.18
C ASP A 74 0.43 -3.86 -9.02
N PRO A 75 1.07 -3.38 -10.10
CA PRO A 75 1.94 -2.21 -10.05
C PRO A 75 1.18 -0.90 -9.79
N ASP A 76 -0.12 -0.85 -10.10
CA ASP A 76 -0.93 0.36 -10.07
C ASP A 76 -1.79 0.48 -8.81
N PRO A 77 -2.12 1.72 -8.38
CA PRO A 77 -3.04 1.95 -7.28
C PRO A 77 -4.48 1.55 -7.66
N PRO A 78 -5.29 1.06 -6.69
CA PRO A 78 -6.69 0.72 -6.94
C PRO A 78 -7.51 1.96 -7.31
N ARG A 79 -8.56 1.76 -8.11
CA ARG A 79 -9.45 2.85 -8.57
C ARG A 79 -10.69 2.99 -7.69
N PHE A 80 -11.19 4.22 -7.51
CA PHE A 80 -12.45 4.55 -6.80
C PHE A 80 -13.71 4.25 -7.64
N ARG A 81 -13.94 2.99 -8.01
CA ARG A 81 -15.14 2.59 -8.79
C ARG A 81 -16.16 1.79 -7.97
N ASN A 82 -15.68 0.90 -7.11
CA ASN A 82 -16.53 -0.06 -6.38
C ASN A 82 -16.85 0.42 -4.96
N TRP A 83 -17.60 1.52 -4.82
CA TRP A 83 -17.94 2.12 -3.52
C TRP A 83 -18.53 1.13 -2.51
N LYS A 84 -19.43 0.24 -2.95
CA LYS A 84 -19.97 -0.82 -2.08
C LYS A 84 -18.88 -1.70 -1.49
N ARG A 85 -17.89 -2.10 -2.29
CA ARG A 85 -16.76 -2.91 -1.83
C ARG A 85 -15.88 -2.12 -0.87
N LEU A 86 -15.61 -0.85 -1.16
CA LEU A 86 -14.86 0.03 -0.26
C LEU A 86 -15.54 0.15 1.10
N LEU A 87 -16.86 0.38 1.15
CA LEU A 87 -17.57 0.45 2.43
C LEU A 87 -17.52 -0.87 3.22
N VAL A 88 -17.69 -2.01 2.56
CA VAL A 88 -17.60 -3.34 3.20
C VAL A 88 -16.18 -3.60 3.70
N ASP A 89 -15.17 -3.32 2.88
CA ASP A 89 -13.76 -3.48 3.27
C ASP A 89 -13.38 -2.52 4.40
N GLY A 90 -13.94 -1.31 4.43
CA GLY A 90 -13.79 -0.34 5.52
C GLY A 90 -14.41 -0.83 6.83
N LEU A 91 -15.59 -1.47 6.75
CA LEU A 91 -16.19 -2.07 7.94
C LEU A 91 -15.36 -3.24 8.48
N ARG A 92 -14.79 -4.07 7.58
CA ARG A 92 -13.86 -5.13 7.96
C ARG A 92 -12.58 -4.56 8.57
N PHE A 93 -12.05 -3.47 8.02
CA PHE A 93 -10.91 -2.75 8.58
C PHE A 93 -11.19 -2.33 10.03
N VAL A 94 -12.32 -1.64 10.25
CA VAL A 94 -12.71 -1.17 11.59
C VAL A 94 -12.91 -2.35 12.54
N ALA A 95 -13.57 -3.43 12.09
CA ALA A 95 -13.76 -4.62 12.92
C ALA A 95 -12.43 -5.24 13.38
N VAL A 96 -11.47 -5.38 12.45
CA VAL A 96 -10.12 -5.86 12.79
C VAL A 96 -9.42 -4.90 13.75
N SER A 97 -9.43 -3.60 13.47
CA SER A 97 -8.85 -2.59 14.37
C SER A 97 -9.44 -2.65 15.77
N VAL A 98 -10.76 -2.75 15.91
CA VAL A 98 -11.43 -2.83 17.21
C VAL A 98 -10.98 -4.08 17.97
N VAL A 99 -11.00 -5.26 17.34
CA VAL A 99 -10.60 -6.51 18.00
C VAL A 99 -9.14 -6.45 18.48
N TYR A 100 -8.24 -5.92 17.66
CA TYR A 100 -6.83 -5.76 18.02
C TYR A 100 -6.59 -4.66 19.07
N ALA A 101 -7.48 -3.67 19.18
CA ALA A 101 -7.37 -2.59 20.17
C ALA A 101 -7.88 -3.01 21.57
N VAL A 102 -8.67 -4.08 21.70
CA VAL A 102 -9.25 -4.52 22.99
C VAL A 102 -8.20 -4.62 24.11
N PRO A 103 -7.06 -5.31 23.95
CA PRO A 103 -6.10 -5.46 25.05
C PRO A 103 -5.54 -4.11 25.52
N PHE A 104 -5.27 -3.20 24.58
CA PHE A 104 -4.80 -1.85 24.89
C PHE A 104 -5.85 -1.06 25.67
N VAL A 105 -7.11 -1.07 25.21
CA VAL A 105 -8.21 -0.36 25.86
C VAL A 105 -8.46 -0.89 27.28
N LEU A 106 -8.41 -2.21 27.48
CA LEU A 106 -8.53 -2.81 28.81
C LEU A 106 -7.40 -2.38 29.75
N LEU A 107 -6.15 -2.35 29.26
CA LEU A 107 -5.00 -1.92 30.05
C LEU A 107 -5.06 -0.42 30.40
N VAL A 108 -5.51 0.42 29.47
CA VAL A 108 -5.75 1.84 29.75
C VAL A 108 -6.87 2.01 30.78
N GLY A 109 -7.96 1.25 30.68
CA GLY A 109 -9.03 1.25 31.68
C GLY A 109 -8.52 0.86 33.07
N THR A 110 -7.71 -0.19 33.15
CA THR A 110 -7.05 -0.59 34.40
C THR A 110 -6.11 0.50 34.92
N PHE A 111 -5.33 1.13 34.05
CA PHE A 111 -4.43 2.22 34.43
C PHE A 111 -5.21 3.39 35.06
N VAL A 112 -6.30 3.81 34.42
CA VAL A 112 -7.18 4.87 34.95
C VAL A 112 -7.78 4.47 36.30
N ALA A 113 -8.22 3.23 36.45
CA ALA A 113 -8.75 2.72 37.72
C ALA A 113 -7.69 2.71 38.84
N VAL A 114 -6.46 2.31 38.53
CA VAL A 114 -5.34 2.35 39.49
C VAL A 114 -5.00 3.78 39.89
N VAL A 115 -4.97 4.72 38.93
CA VAL A 115 -4.73 6.14 39.22
C VAL A 115 -5.85 6.70 40.11
N ALA A 116 -7.11 6.40 39.82
CA ALA A 116 -8.23 6.82 40.65
C ALA A 116 -8.18 6.21 42.07
N ALA A 117 -7.79 4.94 42.20
CA ALA A 117 -7.62 4.29 43.51
C ALA A 117 -6.45 4.89 44.32
N SER A 118 -5.43 5.42 43.65
CA SER A 118 -4.30 6.11 44.29
C SER A 118 -4.75 7.34 45.07
N GLU A 119 -5.79 8.05 44.62
CA GLU A 119 -6.33 9.22 45.32
C GLU A 119 -6.93 8.85 46.69
N ALA A 120 -7.43 7.62 46.84
CA ALA A 120 -7.95 7.11 48.11
C ALA A 120 -6.84 6.62 49.06
N ALA A 121 -5.61 6.46 48.56
CA ALA A 121 -4.45 5.98 49.33
C ALA A 121 -3.64 7.11 49.99
N VAL A 122 -4.02 8.36 49.77
CA VAL A 122 -3.30 9.54 50.28
C VAL A 122 -3.17 9.50 51.79
N GLY A 123 -1.93 9.59 52.28
CA GLY A 123 -1.59 9.57 53.70
C GLY A 123 -1.14 8.21 54.24
N ASP A 124 -1.13 7.17 53.41
CA ASP A 124 -0.45 5.89 53.68
C ASP A 124 0.72 5.70 52.71
N PRO A 125 1.98 5.89 53.16
CA PRO A 125 3.16 5.76 52.31
C PRO A 125 3.32 4.38 51.65
N ALA A 126 2.84 3.31 52.30
CA ALA A 126 2.91 1.97 51.73
C ALA A 126 1.88 1.81 50.60
N ALA A 127 0.65 2.29 50.82
CA ALA A 127 -0.41 2.26 49.81
C ALA A 127 -0.08 3.16 48.60
N GLU A 128 0.48 4.35 48.84
CA GLU A 128 0.96 5.25 47.78
C GLU A 128 2.05 4.59 46.93
N THR A 129 3.00 3.91 47.57
CA THR A 129 4.08 3.19 46.86
C THR A 129 3.51 2.06 45.99
N VAL A 130 2.58 1.26 46.53
CA VAL A 130 1.93 0.18 45.79
C VAL A 130 1.15 0.72 44.60
N ALA A 131 0.41 1.82 44.78
CA ALA A 131 -0.39 2.42 43.71
C ALA A 131 0.49 3.01 42.59
N ALA A 132 1.59 3.67 42.95
CA ALA A 132 2.58 4.18 42.00
C ALA A 132 3.22 3.05 41.17
N VAL A 133 3.63 1.95 41.82
CA VAL A 133 4.18 0.78 41.13
C VAL A 133 3.13 0.13 40.22
N GLY A 134 1.90 -0.03 40.71
CA GLY A 134 0.78 -0.57 39.92
C GLY A 134 0.48 0.27 38.67
N ALA A 135 0.49 1.60 38.79
CA ALA A 135 0.29 2.52 37.69
C ALA A 135 1.43 2.42 36.66
N ALA A 136 2.69 2.38 37.12
CA ALA A 136 3.86 2.25 36.26
C ALA A 136 3.87 0.92 35.47
N VAL A 137 3.58 -0.20 36.14
CA VAL A 137 3.49 -1.52 35.49
C VAL A 137 2.36 -1.55 34.47
N THR A 138 1.17 -1.05 34.83
CA THR A 138 0.03 -1.03 33.92
C THR A 138 0.28 -0.12 32.71
N ALA A 139 0.92 1.03 32.91
CA ALA A 139 1.33 1.92 31.83
C ALA A 139 2.33 1.25 30.88
N LEU A 140 3.31 0.52 31.41
CA LEU A 140 4.28 -0.23 30.60
C LEU A 140 3.60 -1.33 29.78
N LEU A 141 2.68 -2.08 30.39
CA LEU A 141 1.87 -3.09 29.69
C LEU A 141 0.99 -2.45 28.60
N ALA A 142 0.34 -1.32 28.89
CA ALA A 142 -0.45 -0.59 27.91
C ALA A 142 0.40 -0.12 26.73
N ALA A 143 1.58 0.43 27.00
CA ALA A 143 2.53 0.84 25.95
C ALA A 143 3.00 -0.35 25.09
N GLY A 144 3.32 -1.49 25.71
CA GLY A 144 3.65 -2.72 25.00
C GLY A 144 2.49 -3.25 24.14
N SER A 145 1.27 -3.20 24.67
CA SER A 145 0.06 -3.56 23.93
C SER A 145 -0.24 -2.63 22.76
N LEU A 146 0.04 -1.32 22.91
CA LEU A 146 -0.10 -0.34 21.84
C LEU A 146 0.89 -0.63 20.71
N LEU A 147 2.13 -0.96 21.06
CA LEU A 147 3.15 -1.33 20.07
C LEU A 147 2.76 -2.63 19.35
N ALA A 148 2.25 -3.62 20.08
CA ALA A 148 1.73 -4.85 19.49
C ALA A 148 0.56 -4.56 18.53
N TYR A 149 -0.38 -3.70 18.92
CA TYR A 149 -1.45 -3.22 18.04
C TYR A 149 -0.88 -2.58 16.76
N ALA A 150 0.02 -1.60 16.89
CA ALA A 150 0.63 -0.89 15.77
C ALA A 150 1.41 -1.80 14.81
N TYR A 151 1.96 -2.91 15.31
CA TYR A 151 2.71 -3.88 14.53
C TYR A 151 1.83 -4.92 13.83
N PHE A 152 0.91 -5.54 14.58
CA PHE A 152 0.11 -6.67 14.12
C PHE A 152 -1.15 -6.25 13.36
N GLN A 153 -1.74 -5.08 13.66
CA GLN A 153 -2.92 -4.59 12.94
C GLN A 153 -2.69 -4.49 11.42
N PRO A 154 -1.64 -3.81 10.89
CA PRO A 154 -1.44 -3.75 9.45
C PRO A 154 -1.14 -5.12 8.83
N LEU A 155 -0.47 -6.01 9.56
CA LEU A 155 -0.22 -7.39 9.11
C LEU A 155 -1.53 -8.18 8.96
N ALA A 156 -2.42 -8.07 9.96
CA ALA A 156 -3.73 -8.71 9.97
C ALA A 156 -4.60 -8.20 8.80
N LEU A 157 -4.60 -6.88 8.57
CA LEU A 157 -5.29 -6.26 7.44
C LEU A 157 -4.71 -6.72 6.09
N ALA A 158 -3.39 -6.86 5.98
CA ALA A 158 -2.74 -7.36 4.77
C ALA A 158 -3.13 -8.82 4.48
N ASN A 159 -3.18 -9.68 5.52
CA ASN A 159 -3.60 -11.07 5.37
C ASN A 159 -5.11 -11.19 5.07
N LEU A 160 -5.93 -10.33 5.67
CA LEU A 160 -7.35 -10.16 5.31
C LEU A 160 -7.50 -9.80 3.83
N ALA A 161 -6.73 -8.81 3.35
CA ALA A 161 -6.78 -8.34 1.98
C ALA A 161 -6.36 -9.43 0.98
N ARG A 162 -5.38 -10.27 1.37
CA ARG A 162 -4.89 -11.41 0.59
C ARG A 162 -5.91 -12.52 0.44
N GLU A 163 -6.55 -12.91 1.52
CA GLU A 163 -7.46 -14.07 1.57
C GLU A 163 -8.94 -13.71 1.39
N ASP A 164 -9.26 -12.42 1.37
CA ASP A 164 -10.61 -11.83 1.26
C ASP A 164 -11.63 -12.38 2.28
N ARG A 165 -11.15 -12.92 3.42
CA ARG A 165 -11.96 -13.48 4.51
C ARG A 165 -11.62 -12.84 5.84
N LEU A 166 -12.64 -12.42 6.59
CA LEU A 166 -12.45 -11.77 7.90
C LEU A 166 -11.59 -12.61 8.86
N GLY A 167 -11.83 -13.93 8.88
CA GLY A 167 -11.10 -14.85 9.75
C GLY A 167 -9.60 -14.95 9.48
N ALA A 168 -9.13 -14.60 8.27
CA ALA A 168 -7.70 -14.59 7.96
C ALA A 168 -6.95 -13.50 8.73
N ALA A 169 -7.64 -12.42 9.12
CA ALA A 169 -7.05 -11.37 9.94
C ALA A 169 -6.61 -11.89 11.31
N PHE A 170 -7.14 -13.03 11.78
CA PHE A 170 -6.89 -13.58 13.12
C PHE A 170 -6.13 -14.91 13.09
N ASP A 171 -5.57 -15.29 11.93
CA ASP A 171 -4.74 -16.48 11.81
C ASP A 171 -3.37 -16.24 12.46
N LEU A 172 -3.29 -16.46 13.78
CA LEU A 172 -2.09 -16.24 14.57
C LEU A 172 -0.89 -17.06 14.11
N GLY A 173 -1.12 -18.23 13.50
CA GLY A 173 -0.05 -19.06 12.96
C GLY A 173 0.65 -18.37 11.79
N THR A 174 -0.14 -17.92 10.82
CA THR A 174 0.37 -17.15 9.68
C THR A 174 0.97 -15.83 10.13
N LEU A 175 0.30 -15.08 11.00
CA LEU A 175 0.77 -13.78 11.47
C LEU A 175 2.08 -13.87 12.25
N ARG A 176 2.28 -14.91 13.06
CA ARG A 176 3.53 -15.11 13.78
C ARG A 176 4.67 -15.48 12.83
N THR A 177 4.43 -16.40 11.90
CA THR A 177 5.44 -16.84 10.94
C THR A 177 5.89 -15.68 10.05
N VAL A 178 4.95 -14.90 9.51
CA VAL A 178 5.26 -13.80 8.60
C VAL A 178 5.71 -12.56 9.36
N GLY A 179 5.03 -12.22 10.46
CA GLY A 179 5.30 -11.03 11.26
C GLY A 179 6.64 -11.07 11.98
N LEU A 180 7.23 -12.24 12.23
CA LEU A 180 8.57 -12.36 12.84
C LEU A 180 9.72 -12.36 11.82
N THR A 181 9.42 -12.23 10.52
CA THR A 181 10.46 -12.13 9.50
C THR A 181 11.14 -10.76 9.53
N LYS A 182 12.46 -10.73 9.28
CA LYS A 182 13.22 -9.48 9.11
C LYS A 182 12.64 -8.63 7.97
N THR A 183 12.16 -9.27 6.91
CA THR A 183 11.60 -8.61 5.73
C THR A 183 10.36 -7.79 6.07
N TYR A 184 9.41 -8.35 6.82
CA TYR A 184 8.22 -7.62 7.26
C TYR A 184 8.58 -6.52 8.26
N ALA A 185 9.47 -6.80 9.24
CA ALA A 185 9.90 -5.82 10.22
C ALA A 185 10.52 -4.57 9.58
N VAL A 186 11.37 -4.74 8.55
CA VAL A 186 11.95 -3.61 7.79
C VAL A 186 10.86 -2.82 7.06
N ALA A 187 9.90 -3.49 6.43
CA ALA A 187 8.79 -2.82 5.76
C ALA A 187 7.94 -2.00 6.76
N TRP A 188 7.67 -2.55 7.94
CA TRP A 188 6.96 -1.85 9.01
C TRP A 188 7.73 -0.64 9.53
N LEU A 189 9.05 -0.76 9.71
CA LEU A 189 9.90 0.37 10.12
C LEU A 189 9.90 1.50 9.08
N LEU A 190 10.01 1.17 7.79
CA LEU A 190 9.91 2.16 6.72
C LEU A 190 8.54 2.84 6.71
N ALA A 191 7.48 2.06 6.90
CA ALA A 191 6.11 2.57 7.01
C ALA A 191 5.94 3.50 8.23
N ALA A 192 6.60 3.21 9.36
CA ALA A 192 6.63 4.07 10.53
C ALA A 192 7.36 5.40 10.26
N VAL A 193 8.47 5.37 9.51
CA VAL A 193 9.16 6.60 9.06
C VAL A 193 8.26 7.44 8.16
N VAL A 194 7.58 6.82 7.19
CA VAL A 194 6.63 7.50 6.30
C VAL A 194 5.49 8.11 7.11
N TRP A 195 4.95 7.40 8.09
CA TRP A 195 3.90 7.91 8.97
C TRP A 195 4.38 9.13 9.77
N LEU A 196 5.58 9.08 10.34
CA LEU A 196 6.13 10.17 11.13
C LEU A 196 6.40 11.42 10.28
N VAL A 197 7.02 11.25 9.11
CA VAL A 197 7.31 12.36 8.18
C VAL A 197 6.02 12.91 7.58
N GLY A 198 5.14 12.04 7.08
CA GLY A 198 3.86 12.41 6.50
C GLY A 198 2.98 13.14 7.49
N GLY A 199 2.86 12.63 8.72
CA GLY A 199 2.09 13.25 9.80
C GLY A 199 2.66 14.61 10.25
N ALA A 200 3.99 14.76 10.29
CA ALA A 200 4.61 16.06 10.59
C ALA A 200 4.29 17.11 9.51
N ILE A 201 4.34 16.71 8.23
CA ILE A 201 3.99 17.60 7.10
C ILE A 201 2.49 17.91 7.13
N GLU A 202 1.63 16.89 7.27
CA GLU A 202 0.18 17.02 7.39
C GLU A 202 -0.19 18.01 8.50
N GLY A 203 0.35 17.84 9.70
CA GLY A 203 0.08 18.70 10.84
C GLY A 203 0.53 20.15 10.62
N THR A 204 1.66 20.35 9.93
CA THR A 204 2.15 21.69 9.58
C THR A 204 1.25 22.37 8.53
N LEU A 205 0.72 21.61 7.57
CA LEU A 205 -0.10 22.12 6.47
C LEU A 205 -1.62 22.12 6.75
N TRP A 206 -2.04 21.80 7.98
CA TRP A 206 -3.44 21.66 8.35
C TRP A 206 -4.28 22.93 8.09
N ILE A 207 -3.65 24.11 8.22
CA ILE A 207 -4.30 25.43 7.99
C ILE A 207 -4.91 25.56 6.59
N VAL A 208 -4.37 24.87 5.58
CA VAL A 208 -4.79 25.05 4.18
C VAL A 208 -5.61 23.87 3.66
N LEU A 209 -5.98 22.90 4.51
CA LEU A 209 -6.58 21.60 4.13
C LEU A 209 -5.70 20.73 3.19
N VAL A 210 -4.66 21.29 2.58
CA VAL A 210 -3.65 20.59 1.76
C VAL A 210 -2.94 19.51 2.57
N GLY A 211 -2.74 19.73 3.87
CA GLY A 211 -2.13 18.74 4.77
C GLY A 211 -2.82 17.38 4.69
N LEU A 212 -4.13 17.36 4.46
CA LEU A 212 -4.91 16.13 4.42
C LEU A 212 -4.71 15.32 3.12
N PHE A 213 -4.38 15.99 2.02
CA PHE A 213 -3.92 15.31 0.79
C PHE A 213 -2.56 14.65 1.02
N VAL A 214 -1.67 15.30 1.77
CA VAL A 214 -0.38 14.73 2.16
C VAL A 214 -0.57 13.53 3.08
N GLY A 215 -1.47 13.64 4.07
CA GLY A 215 -1.84 12.54 4.96
C GLY A 215 -2.36 11.33 4.19
N PHE A 216 -3.31 11.56 3.27
CA PHE A 216 -3.81 10.51 2.38
C PHE A 216 -2.68 9.83 1.60
N TYR A 217 -1.82 10.62 0.95
CA TYR A 217 -0.71 10.10 0.17
C TYR A 217 0.24 9.26 1.04
N ALA A 218 0.64 9.78 2.21
CA ALA A 218 1.50 9.07 3.14
C ALA A 218 0.89 7.76 3.62
N ASP A 219 -0.42 7.72 3.89
CA ASP A 219 -1.11 6.48 4.24
C ASP A 219 -1.08 5.47 3.08
N VAL A 220 -1.33 5.88 1.83
CA VAL A 220 -1.24 4.96 0.69
C VAL A 220 0.15 4.35 0.58
N VAL A 221 1.21 5.16 0.70
CA VAL A 221 2.61 4.70 0.73
C VAL A 221 2.82 3.71 1.88
N ARG A 222 2.30 4.01 3.07
CA ARG A 222 2.39 3.19 4.27
C ARG A 222 1.75 1.81 4.08
N TYR A 223 0.52 1.77 3.56
CA TYR A 223 -0.20 0.51 3.29
C TYR A 223 0.42 -0.28 2.14
N TYR A 224 0.97 0.38 1.13
CA TYR A 224 1.78 -0.27 0.10
C TYR A 224 3.00 -0.96 0.71
N LEU A 225 3.74 -0.29 1.60
CA LEU A 225 4.89 -0.89 2.28
C LEU A 225 4.49 -2.14 3.10
N TYR A 226 3.38 -2.08 3.85
CA TYR A 226 2.89 -3.25 4.59
C TYR A 226 2.55 -4.43 3.68
N GLY A 227 1.78 -4.19 2.60
CA GLY A 227 1.40 -5.24 1.65
C GLY A 227 2.61 -5.87 0.96
N ARG A 228 3.58 -5.05 0.58
CA ARG A 228 4.81 -5.54 -0.07
C ARG A 228 5.75 -6.26 0.89
N GLY A 229 5.77 -5.84 2.15
CA GLY A 229 6.47 -6.53 3.23
C GLY A 229 5.92 -7.94 3.43
N LEU A 230 4.59 -8.07 3.51
CA LEU A 230 3.90 -9.36 3.58
C LEU A 230 4.24 -10.24 2.37
N ARG A 231 4.09 -9.71 1.15
CA ARG A 231 4.30 -10.45 -0.09
C ARG A 231 5.70 -11.06 -0.18
N ARG A 232 6.73 -10.29 0.17
CA ARG A 232 8.11 -10.79 0.22
C ARG A 232 8.38 -11.76 1.34
N ALA A 233 7.80 -11.53 2.52
CA ALA A 233 7.95 -12.44 3.65
C ALA A 233 7.29 -13.81 3.39
N LEU A 234 6.29 -13.86 2.51
CA LEU A 234 5.69 -15.09 2.00
C LEU A 234 6.48 -15.73 0.84
N GLY A 235 7.56 -15.10 0.35
CA GLY A 235 8.35 -15.63 -0.76
C GLY A 235 7.66 -15.56 -2.13
N ILE A 236 6.60 -14.75 -2.27
CA ILE A 236 5.85 -14.61 -3.54
C ILE A 236 6.70 -13.89 -4.61
N ASP A 237 7.71 -13.11 -4.18
CA ASP A 237 8.64 -12.38 -5.06
C ASP A 237 9.89 -13.17 -5.43
N SER A 238 10.04 -14.42 -4.95
CA SER A 238 11.16 -15.26 -5.33
C SER A 238 10.96 -15.75 -6.75
N ASP A 239 11.75 -15.25 -7.70
CA ASP A 239 11.92 -15.91 -9.00
C ASP A 239 12.16 -17.41 -8.76
N PRO A 240 11.62 -18.32 -9.60
CA PRO A 240 12.01 -19.71 -9.53
C PRO A 240 13.54 -19.74 -9.62
N GLU A 241 14.18 -20.22 -8.56
CA GLU A 241 15.61 -20.48 -8.54
C GLU A 241 15.92 -21.20 -9.85
N PRO A 242 16.79 -20.64 -10.72
CA PRO A 242 17.05 -21.25 -12.01
C PRO A 242 17.46 -22.68 -11.72
N ALA A 243 16.59 -23.63 -12.08
CA ALA A 243 16.82 -25.04 -11.90
C ALA A 243 18.25 -25.25 -12.37
N THR A 244 19.12 -25.64 -11.44
CA THR A 244 20.54 -25.84 -11.70
C THR A 244 20.59 -26.69 -12.96
N ALA A 245 20.99 -26.08 -14.07
CA ALA A 245 21.00 -26.79 -15.35
C ALA A 245 21.81 -28.06 -15.11
N PRO A 246 21.33 -29.25 -15.50
CA PRO A 246 22.05 -30.47 -15.26
C PRO A 246 23.47 -30.28 -15.81
N ASP A 247 24.44 -30.51 -14.94
CA ASP A 247 25.87 -30.36 -15.20
C ASP A 247 26.20 -31.03 -16.54
N ARG A 248 26.34 -30.21 -17.60
CA ARG A 248 26.70 -30.75 -18.93
C ARG A 248 28.17 -31.12 -18.83
N ASP A 249 28.46 -32.42 -18.92
CA ASP A 249 29.81 -32.97 -18.91
C ASP A 249 30.64 -32.23 -19.99
N PRO A 250 31.80 -31.64 -19.63
CA PRO A 250 32.69 -30.94 -20.57
C PRO A 250 33.10 -31.77 -21.80
N ARG A 251 32.84 -33.08 -21.80
CA ARG A 251 33.11 -34.00 -22.92
C ARG A 251 32.12 -33.91 -24.09
N ASP A 252 31.00 -33.21 -23.94
CA ASP A 252 30.02 -33.00 -25.02
C ASP A 252 30.35 -31.78 -25.90
N ALA A 253 31.48 -31.10 -25.67
CA ALA A 253 31.94 -30.00 -26.50
C ALA A 253 32.60 -30.51 -27.79
N GLU A 254 31.86 -30.42 -28.90
CA GLU A 254 32.35 -30.78 -30.23
C GLU A 254 33.47 -29.81 -30.69
N PRO A 255 34.63 -30.30 -31.15
CA PRO A 255 35.77 -29.43 -31.48
C PRO A 255 35.62 -28.84 -32.89
N THR A 256 35.43 -27.53 -32.97
CA THR A 256 35.47 -26.77 -34.22
C THR A 256 36.87 -26.81 -34.84
N ARG A 257 37.01 -27.42 -36.03
CA ARG A 257 38.26 -27.46 -36.81
C ARG A 257 38.64 -26.07 -37.35
N SER A 258 39.89 -25.65 -37.07
CA SER A 258 40.94 -25.15 -38.01
C SER A 258 40.45 -24.57 -39.36
N GLY A 259 40.81 -23.38 -39.84
CA GLY A 259 41.85 -22.39 -39.53
C GLY A 259 42.14 -21.57 -40.82
N ASP A 260 42.76 -20.38 -40.72
CA ASP A 260 43.70 -19.83 -41.72
C ASP A 260 44.41 -18.56 -41.18
N PRO A 261 45.76 -18.51 -41.12
CA PRO A 261 46.50 -17.34 -40.66
C PRO A 261 47.37 -16.73 -41.78
N THR A 262 46.81 -15.90 -42.67
CA THR A 262 47.62 -14.97 -43.49
C THR A 262 46.82 -13.74 -43.98
N ALA A 263 47.13 -12.56 -43.41
CA ALA A 263 47.06 -11.22 -44.05
C ALA A 263 47.31 -10.15 -42.95
N SER A 264 48.57 -9.86 -42.63
CA SER A 264 49.34 -8.73 -43.15
C SER A 264 48.77 -7.33 -42.83
N SER A 265 49.49 -6.69 -41.93
CA SER A 265 49.49 -5.30 -41.49
C SER A 265 49.27 -4.25 -42.60
N ARG A 266 48.32 -3.33 -42.40
CA ARG A 266 48.36 -1.98 -43.00
C ARG A 266 47.82 -0.91 -42.02
N PRO A 267 48.45 0.29 -41.97
CA PRO A 267 48.14 1.33 -40.99
C PRO A 267 46.95 2.20 -41.40
N ALA A 268 46.42 2.92 -40.42
CA ALA A 268 45.29 3.85 -40.53
C ALA A 268 45.51 4.91 -41.63
N THR A 269 44.56 5.00 -42.56
CA THR A 269 44.38 6.16 -43.42
C THR A 269 42.88 6.40 -43.56
N GLU A 270 42.50 7.68 -43.46
CA GLU A 270 41.15 8.23 -43.41
C GLU A 270 40.17 7.55 -44.36
N ARG A 271 39.04 7.08 -43.81
CA ARG A 271 37.83 6.79 -44.59
C ARG A 271 36.95 8.04 -44.60
N PRO A 272 36.61 8.60 -45.77
CA PRO A 272 35.58 9.63 -45.88
C PRO A 272 34.24 9.06 -45.40
N ALA A 273 33.46 9.87 -44.68
CA ALA A 273 32.12 9.50 -44.22
C ALA A 273 31.26 9.00 -45.39
N GLU A 274 30.70 7.80 -45.25
CA GLU A 274 29.69 7.28 -46.17
C GLU A 274 28.44 8.16 -46.13
N PRO A 275 27.78 8.41 -47.28
CA PRO A 275 26.53 9.17 -47.30
C PRO A 275 25.46 8.38 -46.53
N ILE A 276 24.81 9.00 -45.55
CA ILE A 276 23.65 8.40 -44.87
C ILE A 276 22.59 8.09 -45.92
N GLU A 277 22.38 6.80 -46.21
CA GLU A 277 21.22 6.30 -46.94
C GLU A 277 19.95 6.74 -46.20
N ARG A 278 19.16 7.59 -46.86
CA ARG A 278 17.94 8.19 -46.32
C ARG A 278 16.78 7.17 -46.36
N GLY A 279 17.00 5.97 -45.83
CA GLY A 279 16.10 4.81 -45.89
C GLY A 279 15.26 4.56 -44.65
N THR A 280 15.51 5.26 -43.53
CA THR A 280 14.83 4.97 -42.25
C THR A 280 14.04 6.16 -41.73
N ILE A 281 13.16 6.70 -42.57
CA ILE A 281 12.00 7.48 -42.11
C ILE A 281 10.78 6.66 -42.50
N PRO A 282 9.95 6.17 -41.55
CA PRO A 282 8.72 5.48 -41.91
C PRO A 282 7.86 6.43 -42.73
N ARG A 283 7.58 6.03 -43.98
CA ARG A 283 6.64 6.73 -44.87
C ARG A 283 5.29 6.76 -44.17
N ILE A 284 4.71 7.95 -44.01
CA ILE A 284 3.33 8.11 -43.55
C ILE A 284 2.47 7.32 -44.54
N GLU A 285 1.87 6.22 -44.08
CA GLU A 285 0.96 5.42 -44.89
C GLU A 285 -0.22 6.29 -45.31
N GLU A 286 -0.65 6.12 -46.57
CA GLU A 286 -1.84 6.82 -47.03
C GLU A 286 -3.06 6.33 -46.23
N PRO A 287 -3.99 7.22 -45.83
CA PRO A 287 -5.13 6.87 -44.97
C PRO A 287 -5.96 5.67 -45.48
N ALA A 288 -6.02 5.49 -46.80
CA ALA A 288 -6.75 4.39 -47.44
C ALA A 288 -6.12 3.01 -47.18
N GLU A 289 -4.79 2.92 -47.14
CA GLU A 289 -4.07 1.67 -46.85
C GLU A 289 -4.09 1.33 -45.36
N PHE A 290 -4.18 2.33 -44.48
CA PHE A 290 -4.36 2.13 -43.04
C PHE A 290 -5.74 1.52 -42.75
N ALA A 291 -6.80 2.12 -43.31
CA ALA A 291 -8.18 1.67 -43.10
C ALA A 291 -8.43 0.23 -43.60
N THR A 292 -7.84 -0.16 -44.73
CA THR A 292 -7.95 -1.54 -45.23
C THR A 292 -7.23 -2.56 -44.37
N ARG A 293 -6.09 -2.18 -43.77
CA ARG A 293 -5.33 -3.07 -42.89
C ARG A 293 -6.00 -3.24 -41.52
N THR A 294 -6.51 -2.16 -40.93
CA THR A 294 -7.26 -2.24 -39.66
C THR A 294 -8.56 -2.99 -39.85
N GLY A 295 -9.34 -2.69 -40.91
CA GLY A 295 -10.57 -3.42 -41.20
C GLY A 295 -10.37 -4.92 -41.42
N ARG A 296 -9.26 -5.34 -42.02
CA ARG A 296 -8.91 -6.77 -42.14
C ARG A 296 -8.57 -7.39 -40.78
N ARG A 297 -7.83 -6.67 -39.94
CA ARG A 297 -7.40 -7.12 -38.61
C ARG A 297 -8.59 -7.25 -37.64
N ASP A 298 -9.57 -6.36 -37.77
CA ASP A 298 -10.74 -6.32 -36.90
C ASP A 298 -11.73 -7.45 -37.25
N ARG A 299 -11.85 -7.80 -38.56
CA ARG A 299 -12.58 -9.00 -39.01
C ARG A 299 -11.95 -10.30 -38.51
N GLU A 300 -10.62 -10.40 -38.51
CA GLU A 300 -9.91 -11.57 -37.95
C GLU A 300 -10.07 -11.70 -36.43
N ARG A 301 -10.36 -10.60 -35.74
CA ARG A 301 -10.56 -10.55 -34.28
C ARG A 301 -12.03 -10.60 -33.85
N GLY A 302 -12.97 -10.69 -34.79
CA GLY A 302 -14.41 -10.81 -34.50
C GLY A 302 -15.03 -9.55 -33.87
N TRP A 303 -14.47 -8.37 -34.15
CA TRP A 303 -15.04 -7.11 -33.68
C TRP A 303 -16.22 -6.67 -34.57
N PRO A 304 -17.29 -6.07 -34.01
CA PRO A 304 -18.42 -5.58 -34.80
C PRO A 304 -18.03 -4.32 -35.59
N ASP A 305 -18.40 -4.27 -36.88
CA ASP A 305 -18.28 -3.07 -37.72
C ASP A 305 -19.31 -2.03 -37.23
N TRP A 306 -18.83 -0.95 -36.59
CA TRP A 306 -19.67 0.10 -36.00
C TRP A 306 -20.10 1.19 -37.02
N GLU A 307 -19.73 1.04 -38.29
CA GLU A 307 -20.04 2.01 -39.36
C GLU A 307 -21.38 1.74 -40.08
N THR A 308 -22.17 0.76 -39.65
CA THR A 308 -23.51 0.52 -40.22
C THR A 308 -24.58 0.57 -39.14
N ASP A 309 -24.91 1.76 -38.68
CA ASP A 309 -26.24 2.12 -38.18
C ASP A 309 -26.42 3.63 -38.37
N GLY A 310 -27.07 3.99 -39.48
CA GLY A 310 -27.59 5.33 -39.76
C GLY A 310 -29.04 5.45 -39.35
#